data_AF-A0A7C7QU55-F1
#
_entry.id   AF-A0A7C7QU55-F1
#
_cell.length_a   1.000
_cell.length_b   1.000
_cell.length_c   1.000
_cell.angle_alpha   90.00
_cell.angle_beta   90.00
_cell.angle_gamma   90.00
#
_symmetry.space_group_name_H-M   'P 1'
#
loop_
_entity.id
_entity.type
_entity.pdbx_description
1 polymer ?
#
loop_
_entity_poly.entity_id
_entity_poly.type
_entity_poly.pdbx_seq_one_letter_code
_entity_poly.pdbx_strand_id
1 'polypeptide(L)'
;RAQLWYAQLQHAYLKGANLQGADLTGACLQEIYLKHANLQEANFRQADLRWAHLEHADFRGADLTGACLQEAYLEHANLQEANLWLADLRWAHLEGTNLSGVNLRNTQIEGIYLYGATLDRTNLTKEQLGDKIGEEWAGEYEKAKDVYLVLKSNFKTLGRYEDAGWAYVKERRMERYASVSEGKLAKWLWLGLFDVLTGHGQKPELVALWSLGFIAAFAAWYAIHDSIHGIRSLIWWKCALEYLIYSAAAFATMTYGDREPKTLCARGLTALEALLGIAMLALLMFVIGNRLGGIGI
;
A
#
# COMPACT_ATOMS: atom_id res chain seq x y z
N ARG A 1 -2.01 33.34 29.53
CA ARG A 1 -1.29 32.75 28.38
C ARG A 1 0.18 33.10 28.54
N ALA A 2 1.06 32.10 28.62
CA ALA A 2 2.50 32.33 28.74
C ALA A 2 3.05 32.95 27.43
N GLN A 3 4.00 33.86 27.55
CA GLN A 3 4.67 34.53 26.43
C GLN A 3 6.12 34.03 26.40
N LEU A 4 6.41 33.13 25.47
CA LEU A 4 7.66 32.38 25.31
C LEU A 4 8.19 32.47 23.87
N TRP A 5 7.80 33.51 23.13
CA TRP A 5 8.28 33.79 21.78
C TRP A 5 9.81 33.95 21.78
N TYR A 6 10.49 33.28 20.85
CA TYR A 6 11.96 33.17 20.75
C TYR A 6 12.68 32.66 22.02
N ALA A 7 11.96 32.05 22.97
CA ALA A 7 12.57 31.51 24.16
C ALA A 7 13.57 30.40 23.83
N GLN A 8 14.66 30.35 24.59
CA GLN A 8 15.66 29.28 24.52
C GLN A 8 15.32 28.27 25.61
N LEU A 9 14.62 27.19 25.24
CA LEU A 9 14.13 26.15 26.16
C LEU A 9 14.62 24.76 25.73
N GLN A 10 15.77 24.70 25.05
CA GLN A 10 16.40 23.44 24.67
C GLN A 10 16.63 22.57 25.91
N HIS A 11 16.33 21.29 25.80
CA HIS A 11 16.45 20.31 26.88
C HIS A 11 15.64 20.63 28.16
N ALA A 12 14.73 21.63 28.12
CA ALA A 12 13.94 22.00 29.30
C ALA A 12 12.98 20.87 29.67
N TYR A 13 12.81 20.65 30.99
CA TYR A 13 11.92 19.62 31.50
C TYR A 13 10.57 20.19 31.92
N LEU A 14 9.57 20.05 31.05
CA LEU A 14 8.21 20.58 31.18
C LEU A 14 7.14 19.47 31.08
N LYS A 15 7.47 18.25 31.54
CA LYS A 15 6.53 17.12 31.56
C LYS A 15 5.22 17.50 32.26
N GLY A 16 4.09 17.30 31.59
CA GLY A 16 2.77 17.60 32.12
C GLY A 16 2.46 19.09 32.28
N ALA A 17 3.29 19.98 31.72
CA ALA A 17 3.05 21.41 31.81
C ALA A 17 1.75 21.81 31.11
N ASN A 18 1.07 22.81 31.67
CA ASN A 18 -0.06 23.46 31.01
C ASN A 18 0.43 24.71 30.28
N LEU A 19 0.56 24.61 28.95
CA LEU A 19 0.93 25.70 28.05
C LEU A 19 -0.23 26.03 27.09
N GLN A 20 -1.47 25.80 27.51
CA GLN A 20 -2.64 26.12 26.71
C GLN A 20 -2.65 27.60 26.30
N GLY A 21 -2.74 27.84 24.99
CA GLY A 21 -2.70 29.17 24.40
C GLY A 21 -1.39 29.92 24.63
N ALA A 22 -0.29 29.26 25.01
CA ALA A 22 1.02 29.88 25.12
C ALA A 22 1.52 30.32 23.74
N ASP A 23 2.23 31.44 23.69
CA ASP A 23 2.93 31.88 22.48
C ASP A 23 4.39 31.41 22.54
N LEU A 24 4.74 30.48 21.67
CA LEU A 24 6.07 29.86 21.49
C LEU A 24 6.60 30.15 20.08
N THR A 25 6.12 31.22 19.43
CA THR A 25 6.55 31.62 18.08
C THR A 25 8.07 31.75 18.02
N GLY A 26 8.71 31.04 17.09
CA GLY A 26 10.16 31.09 16.87
C GLY A 26 11.00 30.56 18.04
N ALA A 27 10.41 29.90 19.03
CA ALA A 27 11.15 29.37 20.17
C ALA A 27 12.10 28.22 19.76
N CYS A 28 13.24 28.13 20.44
CA CYS A 28 14.19 27.02 20.30
C CYS A 28 13.88 25.97 21.36
N LEU A 29 13.25 24.88 20.93
CA LEU A 29 12.67 23.81 21.75
C LEU A 29 13.28 22.44 21.40
N GLN A 30 14.49 22.42 20.86
CA GLN A 30 15.17 21.18 20.50
C GLN A 30 15.34 20.29 21.74
N GLU A 31 15.02 19.01 21.61
CA GLU A 31 15.07 18.02 22.71
C GLU A 31 14.26 18.42 23.97
N ILE A 32 13.25 19.29 23.85
CA ILE A 32 12.42 19.67 24.99
C ILE A 32 11.60 18.48 25.50
N TYR A 33 11.41 18.37 26.81
CA TYR A 33 10.57 17.34 27.42
C TYR A 33 9.19 17.88 27.75
N LEU A 34 8.21 17.60 26.87
CA LEU A 34 6.82 18.04 26.96
C LEU A 34 5.82 16.86 26.99
N LYS A 35 6.28 15.68 27.40
CA LYS A 35 5.42 14.50 27.58
C LYS A 35 4.18 14.84 28.41
N HIS A 36 3.00 14.43 27.95
CA HIS A 36 1.70 14.71 28.58
C HIS A 36 1.36 16.21 28.74
N ALA A 37 2.05 17.13 28.06
CA ALA A 37 1.75 18.55 28.17
C ALA A 37 0.39 18.89 27.53
N ASN A 38 -0.31 19.86 28.12
CA ASN A 38 -1.46 20.50 27.49
C ASN A 38 -0.96 21.67 26.62
N LEU A 39 -1.00 21.47 25.31
CA LEU A 39 -0.53 22.41 24.28
C LEU A 39 -1.69 22.91 23.40
N GLN A 40 -2.93 22.78 23.88
CA GLN A 40 -4.11 23.19 23.14
C GLN A 40 -4.04 24.68 22.81
N GLU A 41 -4.42 25.05 21.58
CA GLU A 41 -4.38 26.43 21.07
C GLU A 41 -3.02 27.14 21.18
N ALA A 42 -1.94 26.43 21.50
CA ALA A 42 -0.61 27.04 21.61
C ALA A 42 -0.09 27.43 20.21
N ASN A 43 0.66 28.53 20.17
CA ASN A 43 1.26 29.03 18.94
C ASN A 43 2.73 28.62 18.87
N PHE A 44 3.05 27.67 18.00
CA PHE A 44 4.40 27.15 17.71
C PHE A 44 4.90 27.59 16.34
N ARG A 45 4.36 28.67 15.77
CA ARG A 45 4.77 29.13 14.44
C ARG A 45 6.28 29.29 14.36
N GLN A 46 6.91 28.67 13.38
CA GLN A 46 8.36 28.71 13.15
C GLN A 46 9.21 28.24 14.35
N ALA A 47 8.64 27.53 15.32
CA ALA A 47 9.39 26.96 16.44
C ALA A 47 10.25 25.78 15.97
N ASP A 48 11.38 25.57 16.63
CA ASP A 48 12.27 24.45 16.38
C ASP A 48 12.08 23.38 17.46
N LEU A 49 11.36 22.31 17.12
CA LEU A 49 10.96 21.17 17.96
C LEU A 49 11.71 19.88 17.54
N ARG A 50 12.87 19.98 16.90
CA ARG A 50 13.66 18.81 16.52
C ARG A 50 13.97 17.94 17.73
N TRP A 51 13.77 16.63 17.60
CA TRP A 51 13.96 15.65 18.68
C TRP A 51 13.13 15.91 19.95
N ALA A 52 12.09 16.75 19.89
CA ALA A 52 11.26 17.04 21.04
C ALA A 52 10.50 15.80 21.53
N HIS A 53 10.40 15.66 22.84
CA HIS A 53 9.65 14.60 23.51
C HIS A 53 8.22 15.08 23.79
N LEU A 54 7.30 14.75 22.89
CA LEU A 54 5.91 15.22 22.85
C LEU A 54 4.90 14.06 23.03
N GLU A 55 5.35 12.93 23.56
CA GLU A 55 4.53 11.75 23.75
C GLU A 55 3.31 12.06 24.62
N HIS A 56 2.13 11.65 24.18
CA HIS A 56 0.83 11.94 24.82
C HIS A 56 0.48 13.43 24.99
N ALA A 57 1.16 14.35 24.29
CA ALA A 57 0.82 15.76 24.35
C ALA A 57 -0.48 16.07 23.59
N ASP A 58 -1.20 17.10 24.05
CA ASP A 58 -2.46 17.52 23.46
C ASP A 58 -2.28 18.83 22.69
N PHE A 59 -2.24 18.75 21.36
CA PHE A 59 -2.04 19.86 20.43
C PHE A 59 -3.34 20.34 19.79
N ARG A 60 -4.52 20.02 20.36
CA ARG A 60 -5.79 20.41 19.71
C ARG A 60 -5.85 21.91 19.44
N GLY A 61 -6.09 22.27 18.17
CA GLY A 61 -6.16 23.67 17.72
C GLY A 61 -4.83 24.44 17.77
N ALA A 62 -3.69 23.79 18.01
CA ALA A 62 -2.38 24.45 18.02
C ALA A 62 -1.96 24.92 16.61
N ASP A 63 -1.24 26.05 16.52
CA ASP A 63 -0.66 26.54 15.28
C ASP A 63 0.81 26.15 15.18
N LEU A 64 1.12 25.15 14.35
CA LEU A 64 2.47 24.65 14.07
C LEU A 64 2.97 25.13 12.69
N THR A 65 2.41 26.22 12.15
CA THR A 65 2.79 26.70 10.81
C THR A 65 4.29 26.94 10.71
N GLY A 66 4.95 26.23 9.80
CA GLY A 66 6.41 26.34 9.57
C GLY A 66 7.28 25.83 10.71
N ALA A 67 6.73 25.11 11.71
CA ALA A 67 7.51 24.52 12.78
C ALA A 67 8.37 23.35 12.27
N CYS A 68 9.56 23.17 12.86
CA CYS A 68 10.44 22.05 12.55
C CYS A 68 10.30 20.96 13.61
N LEU A 69 9.68 19.83 13.27
CA LEU A 69 9.44 18.66 14.13
C LEU A 69 10.18 17.42 13.63
N GLN A 70 11.32 17.60 12.96
CA GLN A 70 12.09 16.46 12.46
C GLN A 70 12.50 15.56 13.63
N GLU A 71 12.31 14.25 13.45
CA GLU A 71 12.64 13.23 14.46
C GLU A 71 11.98 13.49 15.84
N ALA A 72 10.87 14.25 15.89
CA ALA A 72 10.13 14.47 17.12
C ALA A 72 9.32 13.22 17.53
N TYR A 73 9.19 13.01 18.84
CA TYR A 73 8.46 11.90 19.45
C TYR A 73 7.03 12.33 19.77
N LEU A 74 6.08 12.01 18.89
CA LEU A 74 4.67 12.41 18.97
C LEU A 74 3.75 11.21 19.28
N GLU A 75 4.29 10.13 19.81
CA GLU A 75 3.56 8.90 20.07
C GLU A 75 2.35 9.18 20.96
N HIS A 76 1.19 8.74 20.52
CA HIS A 76 -0.10 8.95 21.19
C HIS A 76 -0.50 10.41 21.43
N ALA A 77 0.14 11.38 20.75
CA ALA A 77 -0.26 12.77 20.80
C ALA A 77 -1.61 13.00 20.10
N ASN A 78 -2.30 14.08 20.45
CA ASN A 78 -3.52 14.50 19.79
C ASN A 78 -3.28 15.78 18.95
N LEU A 79 -3.29 15.64 17.62
CA LEU A 79 -3.09 16.74 16.66
C LEU A 79 -4.39 17.16 15.97
N GLN A 80 -5.56 16.71 16.44
CA GLN A 80 -6.84 17.12 15.85
C GLN A 80 -6.95 18.66 15.80
N GLU A 81 -7.41 19.19 14.67
CA GLU A 81 -7.56 20.64 14.45
C GLU A 81 -6.24 21.45 14.48
N ALA A 82 -5.08 20.80 14.65
CA ALA A 82 -3.80 21.50 14.60
C ALA A 82 -3.49 21.96 13.16
N ASN A 83 -2.90 23.15 13.05
CA ASN A 83 -2.44 23.69 11.77
C ASN A 83 -0.97 23.35 11.52
N LEU A 84 -0.70 22.40 10.64
CA LEU A 84 0.64 21.94 10.27
C LEU A 84 1.13 22.53 8.92
N TRP A 85 0.53 23.62 8.45
CA TRP A 85 0.91 24.22 7.16
C TRP A 85 2.42 24.54 7.11
N LEU A 86 3.14 24.02 6.12
CA LEU A 86 4.60 24.17 5.96
C LEU A 86 5.44 23.60 7.12
N ALA A 87 4.85 22.84 8.04
CA ALA A 87 5.62 22.15 9.07
C ALA A 87 6.49 21.05 8.46
N ASP A 88 7.57 20.72 9.15
CA ASP A 88 8.50 19.65 8.78
C ASP A 88 8.46 18.53 9.81
N LEU A 89 7.78 17.44 9.48
CA LEU A 89 7.63 16.23 10.30
C LEU A 89 8.50 15.07 9.78
N ARG A 90 9.53 15.34 8.97
CA ARG A 90 10.36 14.24 8.43
C ARG A 90 10.93 13.38 9.55
N TRP A 91 10.78 12.06 9.40
CA TRP A 91 11.22 11.06 10.39
C TRP A 91 10.57 11.18 11.78
N ALA A 92 9.47 11.93 11.92
CA ALA A 92 8.76 12.03 13.19
C ALA A 92 8.06 10.71 13.54
N HIS A 93 8.02 10.42 14.84
CA HIS A 93 7.35 9.24 15.40
C HIS A 93 5.89 9.58 15.73
N LEU A 94 4.96 9.24 14.83
CA LEU A 94 3.52 9.51 14.97
C LEU A 94 2.75 8.23 15.35
N GLU A 95 3.40 7.28 16.02
CA GLU A 95 2.75 6.02 16.41
C GLU A 95 1.57 6.29 17.35
N GLY A 96 0.39 5.77 17.04
CA GLY A 96 -0.81 5.99 17.86
C GLY A 96 -1.32 7.44 17.88
N THR A 97 -0.75 8.36 17.11
CA THR A 97 -1.15 9.77 17.08
C THR A 97 -2.52 9.95 16.43
N ASN A 98 -3.32 10.87 16.96
CA ASN A 98 -4.61 11.22 16.38
C ASN A 98 -4.44 12.39 15.38
N LEU A 99 -4.53 12.07 14.08
CA LEU A 99 -4.42 13.02 12.97
C LEU A 99 -5.77 13.22 12.25
N SER A 100 -6.88 12.75 12.81
CA SER A 100 -8.19 12.80 12.16
C SER A 100 -8.57 14.22 11.74
N GLY A 101 -8.94 14.39 10.48
CA GLY A 101 -9.32 15.68 9.89
C GLY A 101 -8.16 16.67 9.66
N VAL A 102 -6.92 16.33 10.03
CA VAL A 102 -5.76 17.21 9.87
C VAL A 102 -5.40 17.39 8.39
N ASN A 103 -5.04 18.61 8.00
CA ASN A 103 -4.58 18.89 6.65
C ASN A 103 -3.04 18.86 6.58
N LEU A 104 -2.51 17.80 5.98
CA LEU A 104 -1.07 17.60 5.82
C LEU A 104 -0.54 18.00 4.44
N ARG A 105 -1.35 18.43 3.46
CA ARG A 105 -0.94 18.62 2.05
C ARG A 105 0.35 19.42 1.80
N ASN A 106 0.65 20.39 2.66
CA ASN A 106 1.84 21.25 2.56
C ASN A 106 2.85 20.96 3.68
N THR A 107 2.77 19.78 4.31
CA THR A 107 3.65 19.35 5.40
C THR A 107 4.67 18.36 4.84
N GLN A 108 5.93 18.45 5.26
CA GLN A 108 6.93 17.46 4.89
C GLN A 108 6.76 16.25 5.83
N ILE A 109 6.42 15.09 5.28
CA ILE A 109 6.11 13.87 6.06
C ILE A 109 6.87 12.65 5.53
N GLU A 110 8.05 12.86 4.94
CA GLU A 110 8.90 11.78 4.47
C GLU A 110 9.42 10.96 5.66
N GLY A 111 9.34 9.63 5.56
CA GLY A 111 9.91 8.72 6.57
C GLY A 111 9.18 8.70 7.92
N ILE A 112 7.96 9.25 8.02
CA ILE A 112 7.18 9.21 9.27
C ILE A 112 6.81 7.79 9.68
N TYR A 113 6.71 7.57 10.98
CA TYR A 113 6.15 6.36 11.58
C TYR A 113 4.69 6.61 11.94
N LEU A 114 3.77 5.78 11.48
CA LEU A 114 2.32 5.92 11.59
C LEU A 114 1.65 4.71 12.24
N TYR A 115 2.38 3.74 12.77
CA TYR A 115 1.79 2.54 13.34
C TYR A 115 0.75 2.88 14.42
N GLY A 116 -0.49 2.43 14.24
CA GLY A 116 -1.61 2.72 15.13
C GLY A 116 -2.15 4.17 15.06
N ALA A 117 -1.61 5.04 14.21
CA ALA A 117 -2.12 6.39 14.02
C ALA A 117 -3.54 6.38 13.44
N THR A 118 -4.37 7.32 13.88
CA THR A 118 -5.72 7.50 13.32
C THR A 118 -5.69 8.56 12.23
N LEU A 119 -6.06 8.18 11.00
CA LEU A 119 -5.96 9.02 9.80
C LEU A 119 -7.33 9.39 9.20
N ASP A 120 -8.42 9.34 9.98
CA ASP A 120 -9.76 9.53 9.43
C ASP A 120 -9.91 10.92 8.80
N ARG A 121 -10.12 10.97 7.47
CA ARG A 121 -10.22 12.20 6.68
C ARG A 121 -8.97 13.09 6.78
N THR A 122 -7.80 12.53 7.08
CA THR A 122 -6.53 13.26 7.09
C THR A 122 -6.06 13.54 5.67
N ASN A 123 -5.93 14.81 5.29
CA ASN A 123 -5.60 15.20 3.92
C ASN A 123 -4.09 15.15 3.68
N LEU A 124 -3.58 14.00 3.24
CA LEU A 124 -2.18 13.77 2.84
C LEU A 124 -2.12 13.12 1.45
N THR A 125 -0.98 13.15 0.76
CA THR A 125 -0.79 12.48 -0.54
C THR A 125 0.26 11.37 -0.49
N LYS A 126 0.22 10.43 -1.44
CA LYS A 126 1.26 9.40 -1.56
C LYS A 126 2.63 10.00 -1.88
N GLU A 127 2.67 11.11 -2.64
CA GLU A 127 3.91 11.79 -3.01
C GLU A 127 4.65 12.33 -1.79
N GLN A 128 3.91 12.80 -0.77
CA GLN A 128 4.50 13.31 0.46
C GLN A 128 5.14 12.21 1.33
N LEU A 129 4.59 10.99 1.28
CA LEU A 129 5.14 9.83 1.98
C LEU A 129 6.40 9.27 1.28
N GLY A 130 6.62 9.65 0.02
CA GLY A 130 7.74 9.18 -0.78
C GLY A 130 7.71 7.68 -1.04
N ASP A 131 8.89 7.09 -1.19
CA ASP A 131 9.02 5.68 -1.54
C ASP A 131 8.63 4.74 -0.40
N LYS A 132 8.86 5.12 0.86
CA LYS A 132 8.74 4.23 2.03
C LYS A 132 8.34 5.01 3.28
N ILE A 133 7.48 4.41 4.09
CA ILE A 133 7.17 4.87 5.45
C ILE A 133 8.27 4.43 6.45
N GLY A 134 8.31 5.04 7.63
CA GLY A 134 9.30 4.76 8.67
C GLY A 134 9.38 3.28 9.05
N GLU A 135 8.24 2.60 9.18
CA GLU A 135 8.17 1.17 9.50
C GLU A 135 8.80 0.30 8.41
N GLU A 136 8.66 0.69 7.13
CA GLU A 136 9.29 -0.02 6.01
C GLU A 136 10.81 0.18 6.03
N TRP A 137 11.29 1.37 6.42
CA TRP A 137 12.73 1.63 6.61
C TRP A 137 13.31 0.83 7.78
N ALA A 138 12.55 0.71 8.88
CA ALA A 138 12.94 -0.05 10.06
C ALA A 138 12.88 -1.58 9.86
N GLY A 139 12.29 -2.06 8.75
CA GLY A 139 12.10 -3.49 8.50
C GLY A 139 10.95 -4.12 9.31
N GLU A 140 10.08 -3.30 9.89
CA GLU A 140 8.92 -3.73 10.67
C GLU A 140 7.72 -4.02 9.77
N TYR A 141 7.85 -5.02 8.89
CA TYR A 141 6.92 -5.25 7.77
C TYR A 141 5.47 -5.53 8.21
N GLU A 142 5.26 -6.15 9.38
CA GLU A 142 3.90 -6.36 9.92
C GLU A 142 3.24 -5.03 10.30
N LYS A 143 3.96 -4.14 10.99
CA LYS A 143 3.46 -2.80 11.32
C LYS A 143 3.25 -1.97 10.05
N ALA A 144 4.20 -2.01 9.11
CA ALA A 144 4.12 -1.30 7.85
C ALA A 144 2.88 -1.71 7.04
N LYS A 145 2.56 -3.02 7.00
CA LYS A 145 1.34 -3.54 6.36
C LYS A 145 0.08 -2.92 6.96
N ASP A 146 -0.02 -2.85 8.29
CA ASP A 146 -1.17 -2.26 8.99
C ASP A 146 -1.28 -0.75 8.71
N VAL A 147 -0.16 -0.04 8.64
CA VAL A 147 -0.14 1.38 8.25
C VAL A 147 -0.69 1.57 6.84
N TYR A 148 -0.24 0.76 5.87
CA TYR A 148 -0.75 0.85 4.50
C TYR A 148 -2.23 0.51 4.39
N LEU A 149 -2.75 -0.38 5.24
CA LEU A 149 -4.19 -0.67 5.31
C LEU A 149 -4.99 0.57 5.76
N VAL A 150 -4.51 1.28 6.78
CA VAL A 150 -5.14 2.52 7.28
C VAL A 150 -5.04 3.64 6.23
N LEU A 151 -3.87 3.82 5.61
CA LEU A 151 -3.68 4.79 4.52
C LEU A 151 -4.63 4.54 3.36
N LYS A 152 -4.76 3.28 2.92
CA LYS A 152 -5.71 2.86 1.88
C LYS A 152 -7.14 3.26 2.25
N SER A 153 -7.56 2.99 3.49
CA SER A 153 -8.89 3.36 3.98
C SER A 153 -9.10 4.88 3.93
N ASN A 154 -8.15 5.66 4.48
CA ASN A 154 -8.22 7.11 4.47
C ASN A 154 -8.33 7.67 3.04
N PHE A 155 -7.46 7.23 2.11
CA PHE A 155 -7.52 7.67 0.72
C PHE A 155 -8.86 7.37 0.05
N LYS A 156 -9.48 6.22 0.33
CA LYS A 156 -10.83 5.92 -0.14
C LYS A 156 -11.87 6.88 0.42
N THR A 157 -11.81 7.21 1.71
CA THR A 157 -12.76 8.18 2.29
C THR A 157 -12.62 9.58 1.70
N LEU A 158 -11.44 9.93 1.17
CA LEU A 158 -11.18 11.17 0.46
C LEU A 158 -11.49 11.11 -1.05
N GLY A 159 -11.97 9.98 -1.57
CA GLY A 159 -12.20 9.78 -3.00
C GLY A 159 -10.92 9.70 -3.85
N ARG A 160 -9.77 9.44 -3.23
CA ARG A 160 -8.44 9.41 -3.87
C ARG A 160 -8.03 8.00 -4.23
N TYR A 161 -8.71 7.44 -5.21
CA TYR A 161 -8.58 6.03 -5.54
C TYR A 161 -7.20 5.63 -6.08
N GLU A 162 -6.50 6.51 -6.79
CA GLU A 162 -5.13 6.23 -7.24
C GLU A 162 -4.16 6.03 -6.08
N ASP A 163 -4.32 6.81 -5.01
CA ASP A 163 -3.46 6.73 -3.83
C ASP A 163 -3.84 5.55 -2.95
N ALA A 164 -5.14 5.24 -2.88
CA ALA A 164 -5.61 3.99 -2.30
C ALA A 164 -5.04 2.77 -3.04
N GLY A 165 -4.94 2.83 -4.37
CA GLY A 165 -4.32 1.80 -5.20
C GLY A 165 -2.82 1.64 -4.90
N TRP A 166 -2.09 2.74 -4.74
CA TRP A 166 -0.70 2.72 -4.30
C TRP A 166 -0.53 2.07 -2.91
N ALA A 167 -1.35 2.48 -1.93
CA ALA A 167 -1.31 1.94 -0.58
C ALA A 167 -1.62 0.44 -0.55
N TYR A 168 -2.56 -0.02 -1.39
CA TYR A 168 -2.88 -1.44 -1.55
C TYR A 168 -1.71 -2.27 -2.09
N VAL A 169 -1.00 -1.77 -3.11
CA VAL A 169 0.19 -2.46 -3.64
C VAL A 169 1.27 -2.55 -2.56
N LYS A 170 1.47 -1.46 -1.82
CA LYS A 170 2.41 -1.42 -0.71
C LYS A 170 2.07 -2.39 0.41
N GLU A 171 0.81 -2.44 0.86
CA GLU A 171 0.29 -3.40 1.83
C GLU A 171 0.62 -4.85 1.43
N ARG A 172 0.30 -5.24 0.19
CA ARG A 172 0.54 -6.61 -0.32
C ARG A 172 2.02 -6.95 -0.43
N ARG A 173 2.86 -5.96 -0.74
CA ARG A 173 4.32 -6.12 -0.72
C ARG A 173 4.83 -6.35 0.70
N MET A 174 4.34 -5.57 1.68
CA MET A 174 4.70 -5.75 3.08
C MET A 174 4.26 -7.12 3.61
N GLU A 175 3.06 -7.58 3.24
CA GLU A 175 2.59 -8.93 3.60
C GLU A 175 3.52 -10.03 3.07
N ARG A 176 4.06 -9.85 1.85
CA ARG A 176 5.03 -10.79 1.28
C ARG A 176 6.35 -10.76 2.06
N TYR A 177 6.90 -9.59 2.39
CA TYR A 177 8.13 -9.51 3.18
C TYR A 177 7.95 -10.07 4.59
N ALA A 178 6.83 -9.77 5.24
CA ALA A 178 6.52 -10.31 6.55
C ALA A 178 6.40 -11.83 6.55
N SER A 179 5.84 -12.44 5.50
CA SER A 179 5.76 -13.90 5.38
C SER A 179 7.13 -14.58 5.32
N VAL A 180 8.18 -13.89 4.84
CA VAL A 180 9.57 -14.40 4.87
C VAL A 180 10.09 -14.40 6.30
N SER A 181 9.92 -13.30 7.04
CA SER A 181 10.35 -13.23 8.44
C SER A 181 9.64 -14.24 9.34
N GLU A 182 8.40 -14.60 9.03
CA GLU A 182 7.63 -15.61 9.74
C GLU A 182 7.96 -17.07 9.32
N GLY A 183 8.84 -17.27 8.33
CA GLY A 183 9.16 -18.61 7.81
C GLY A 183 8.04 -19.27 6.99
N LYS A 184 7.03 -18.52 6.53
CA LYS A 184 5.86 -19.03 5.78
C LYS A 184 6.14 -19.12 4.28
N LEU A 185 7.02 -20.03 3.87
CA LEU A 185 7.47 -20.18 2.47
C LEU A 185 6.31 -20.41 1.47
N ALA A 186 5.33 -21.25 1.81
CA ALA A 186 4.19 -21.52 0.92
C ALA A 186 3.35 -20.25 0.66
N LYS A 187 3.11 -19.44 1.71
CA LYS A 187 2.43 -18.15 1.58
C LYS A 187 3.24 -17.20 0.70
N TRP A 188 4.55 -17.12 0.92
CA TRP A 188 5.44 -16.28 0.12
C TRP A 188 5.43 -16.67 -1.37
N LEU A 189 5.55 -17.97 -1.68
CA LEU A 189 5.51 -18.50 -3.03
C LEU A 189 4.18 -18.18 -3.71
N TRP A 190 3.07 -18.40 -3.01
CA TRP A 190 1.75 -18.09 -3.50
C TRP A 190 1.57 -16.60 -3.78
N LEU A 191 1.96 -15.72 -2.86
CA LEU A 191 1.91 -14.27 -3.05
C LEU A 191 2.78 -13.81 -4.22
N GLY A 192 3.96 -14.42 -4.38
CA GLY A 192 4.85 -14.16 -5.52
C GLY A 192 4.22 -14.58 -6.85
N LEU A 193 3.66 -15.79 -6.93
CA LEU A 193 2.96 -16.26 -8.12
C LEU A 193 1.76 -15.37 -8.44
N PHE A 194 0.97 -15.02 -7.42
CA PHE A 194 -0.18 -14.13 -7.56
C PHE A 194 0.23 -12.77 -8.14
N ASP A 195 1.32 -12.19 -7.64
CA ASP A 195 1.87 -10.94 -8.16
C ASP A 195 2.31 -11.08 -9.63
N VAL A 196 3.06 -12.12 -9.97
CA VAL A 196 3.51 -12.38 -11.34
C VAL A 196 2.33 -12.48 -12.31
N LEU A 197 1.22 -13.08 -11.90
CA LEU A 197 0.04 -13.23 -12.73
C LEU A 197 -0.81 -11.95 -12.83
N THR A 198 -0.91 -11.17 -11.75
CA THR A 198 -1.95 -10.14 -11.60
C THR A 198 -1.44 -8.71 -11.35
N GLY A 199 -0.14 -8.52 -11.13
CA GLY A 199 0.45 -7.25 -10.72
C GLY A 199 -0.17 -6.76 -9.42
N HIS A 200 -0.04 -7.54 -8.35
CA HIS A 200 -0.72 -7.35 -7.06
C HIS A 200 -2.26 -7.31 -7.14
N GLY A 201 -2.89 -7.80 -8.20
CA GLY A 201 -4.35 -7.78 -8.36
C GLY A 201 -4.91 -6.55 -9.06
N GLN A 202 -4.06 -5.76 -9.75
CA GLN A 202 -4.44 -4.51 -10.39
C GLN A 202 -4.29 -4.49 -11.93
N LYS A 203 -3.57 -5.45 -12.53
CA LYS A 203 -3.21 -5.44 -13.95
C LYS A 203 -3.92 -6.56 -14.72
N PRO A 204 -5.15 -6.33 -15.25
CA PRO A 204 -5.88 -7.35 -16.00
C PRO A 204 -5.15 -7.73 -17.29
N GLU A 205 -4.43 -6.80 -17.91
CA GLU A 205 -3.58 -7.05 -19.08
C GLU A 205 -2.51 -8.12 -18.81
N LEU A 206 -1.99 -8.20 -17.59
CA LEU A 206 -0.98 -9.20 -17.23
C LEU A 206 -1.61 -10.61 -17.17
N VAL A 207 -2.82 -10.70 -16.61
CA VAL A 207 -3.60 -11.95 -16.56
C VAL A 207 -3.91 -12.42 -17.98
N ALA A 208 -4.34 -11.51 -18.86
CA ALA A 208 -4.62 -11.83 -20.26
C ALA A 208 -3.36 -12.31 -21.00
N LEU A 209 -2.22 -11.66 -20.79
CA LEU A 209 -0.95 -12.05 -21.40
C LEU A 209 -0.51 -13.45 -20.97
N TRP A 210 -0.61 -13.76 -19.67
CA TRP A 210 -0.31 -15.11 -19.17
C TRP A 210 -1.26 -16.16 -19.73
N SER A 211 -2.56 -15.86 -19.83
CA SER A 211 -3.54 -16.76 -20.46
C SER A 211 -3.16 -17.09 -21.91
N LEU A 212 -2.78 -16.08 -22.70
CA LEU A 212 -2.30 -16.29 -24.07
C LEU A 212 -1.01 -17.13 -24.12
N GLY A 213 -0.09 -16.89 -23.19
CA GLY A 213 1.14 -17.67 -23.06
C GLY A 213 0.87 -19.14 -22.74
N PHE A 214 -0.06 -19.43 -21.82
CA PHE A 214 -0.47 -20.80 -21.50
C PHE A 214 -1.11 -21.48 -22.71
N ILE A 215 -2.06 -20.83 -23.39
CA ILE A 215 -2.69 -21.35 -24.62
C ILE A 215 -1.61 -21.70 -25.66
N ALA A 216 -0.66 -20.79 -25.90
CA ALA A 216 0.43 -21.05 -26.85
C ALA A 216 1.30 -22.25 -26.43
N ALA A 217 1.59 -22.40 -25.13
CA ALA A 217 2.39 -23.50 -24.62
C ALA A 217 1.68 -24.87 -24.75
N PHE A 218 0.39 -24.95 -24.42
CA PHE A 218 -0.41 -26.17 -24.61
C PHE A 218 -0.56 -26.51 -26.09
N ALA A 219 -0.87 -25.53 -26.94
CA ALA A 219 -0.93 -25.72 -28.39
C ALA A 219 0.40 -26.27 -28.96
N ALA A 220 1.53 -25.72 -28.54
CA ALA A 220 2.86 -26.20 -28.94
C ALA A 220 3.09 -27.65 -28.48
N TRP A 221 2.73 -27.98 -27.23
CA TRP A 221 2.82 -29.33 -26.72
C TRP A 221 1.99 -30.33 -27.54
N TYR A 222 0.74 -29.99 -27.86
CA TYR A 222 -0.14 -30.83 -28.66
C TYR A 222 0.38 -31.05 -30.08
N ALA A 223 1.01 -30.02 -30.67
CA ALA A 223 1.63 -30.10 -31.99
C ALA A 223 2.85 -31.02 -32.00
N ILE A 224 3.70 -30.95 -30.97
CA ILE A 224 4.92 -31.80 -30.86
C ILE A 224 4.56 -33.28 -30.74
N HIS A 225 3.49 -33.60 -30.02
CA HIS A 225 3.10 -34.97 -29.72
C HIS A 225 2.03 -35.55 -30.65
N ASP A 226 1.60 -34.79 -31.66
CA ASP A 226 0.48 -35.13 -32.56
C ASP A 226 -0.72 -35.74 -31.79
N SER A 227 -1.15 -35.04 -30.74
CA SER A 227 -2.01 -35.63 -29.71
C SER A 227 -3.51 -35.48 -29.95
N ILE A 228 -3.93 -34.83 -31.03
CA ILE A 228 -5.33 -34.48 -31.32
C ILE A 228 -5.76 -35.10 -32.65
N HIS A 229 -6.95 -35.71 -32.68
CA HIS A 229 -7.50 -36.27 -33.92
C HIS A 229 -7.89 -35.16 -34.93
N GLY A 230 -7.69 -35.44 -36.22
CA GLY A 230 -8.20 -34.62 -37.32
C GLY A 230 -7.32 -33.43 -37.75
N ILE A 231 -6.19 -33.17 -37.08
CA ILE A 231 -5.26 -32.09 -37.45
C ILE A 231 -4.19 -32.63 -38.40
N ARG A 232 -4.45 -32.57 -39.71
CA ARG A 232 -3.44 -32.84 -40.75
C ARG A 232 -3.60 -31.87 -41.91
N SER A 233 -2.59 -31.03 -42.12
CA SER A 233 -2.48 -30.15 -43.27
C SER A 233 -1.10 -30.30 -43.90
N LEU A 234 -1.02 -30.15 -45.22
CA LEU A 234 0.26 -30.05 -45.93
C LEU A 234 1.03 -28.77 -45.57
N ILE A 235 0.34 -27.78 -44.98
CA ILE A 235 0.87 -26.45 -44.68
C ILE A 235 1.05 -26.33 -43.16
N TRP A 236 2.31 -26.27 -42.71
CA TRP A 236 2.66 -26.31 -41.29
C TRP A 236 2.01 -25.21 -40.44
N TRP A 237 1.91 -23.97 -40.95
CA TRP A 237 1.28 -22.87 -40.20
C TRP A 237 -0.24 -23.07 -40.00
N LYS A 238 -0.92 -23.80 -40.90
CA LYS A 238 -2.34 -24.14 -40.72
C LYS A 238 -2.52 -25.14 -39.59
N CYS A 239 -1.64 -26.13 -39.47
CA CYS A 239 -1.65 -27.04 -38.32
C CYS A 239 -1.43 -26.29 -37.01
N ALA A 240 -0.43 -25.39 -36.96
CA ALA A 240 -0.15 -24.60 -35.76
C ALA A 240 -1.37 -23.74 -35.33
N LEU A 241 -2.06 -23.12 -36.29
CA LEU A 241 -3.27 -22.36 -36.02
C LEU A 241 -4.41 -23.25 -35.47
N GLU A 242 -4.58 -24.45 -36.01
CA GLU A 242 -5.60 -25.39 -35.53
C GLU A 242 -5.33 -25.89 -34.11
N TYR A 243 -4.07 -26.13 -33.74
CA TYR A 243 -3.70 -26.45 -32.35
C TYR A 243 -3.95 -25.27 -31.41
N LEU A 244 -3.69 -24.03 -31.86
CA LEU A 244 -4.00 -22.81 -31.10
C LEU A 244 -5.50 -22.63 -30.88
N ILE A 245 -6.32 -22.82 -31.93
CA ILE A 245 -7.78 -22.74 -31.82
C ILE A 245 -8.30 -23.80 -30.85
N TYR A 246 -7.78 -25.02 -30.94
CA TYR A 246 -8.15 -26.10 -30.02
C TYR A 246 -7.82 -25.76 -28.58
N SER A 247 -6.58 -25.34 -28.32
CA SER A 247 -6.12 -24.94 -26.99
C SER A 247 -6.92 -23.77 -26.43
N ALA A 248 -7.20 -22.75 -27.26
CA ALA A 248 -8.04 -21.63 -26.86
C ALA A 248 -9.47 -22.06 -26.49
N ALA A 249 -10.07 -22.99 -27.25
CA ALA A 249 -11.38 -23.54 -26.92
C ALA A 249 -11.34 -24.36 -25.62
N ALA A 250 -10.36 -25.25 -25.46
CA ALA A 250 -10.20 -26.04 -24.24
C ALA A 250 -10.02 -25.14 -23.00
N PHE A 251 -9.22 -24.10 -23.12
CA PHE A 251 -8.96 -23.11 -22.07
C PHE A 251 -10.20 -22.26 -21.73
N ALA A 252 -11.03 -21.93 -22.72
CA ALA A 252 -12.17 -21.02 -22.52
C ALA A 252 -13.49 -21.73 -22.17
N THR A 253 -13.81 -22.87 -22.78
CA THR A 253 -15.16 -23.46 -22.73
C THR A 253 -15.24 -24.80 -22.02
N MET A 254 -14.11 -25.36 -21.56
CA MET A 254 -14.03 -26.72 -20.99
C MET A 254 -14.60 -27.81 -21.90
N THR A 255 -14.77 -27.54 -23.19
CA THR A 255 -15.36 -28.47 -24.15
C THR A 255 -14.35 -28.83 -25.23
N TYR A 256 -14.41 -30.09 -25.67
CA TYR A 256 -13.52 -30.65 -26.69
C TYR A 256 -13.84 -30.18 -28.12
N GLY A 257 -14.84 -29.30 -28.28
CA GLY A 257 -15.49 -29.07 -29.57
C GLY A 257 -15.81 -30.41 -30.24
N ASP A 258 -15.49 -30.52 -31.53
CA ASP A 258 -15.65 -31.76 -32.30
C ASP A 258 -14.39 -32.64 -32.33
N ARG A 259 -13.33 -32.30 -31.58
CA ARG A 259 -12.00 -32.95 -31.70
C ARG A 259 -11.58 -33.64 -30.41
N GLU A 260 -11.38 -34.95 -30.49
CA GLU A 260 -10.97 -35.74 -29.33
C GLU A 260 -9.44 -35.90 -29.20
N PRO A 261 -8.89 -35.87 -27.97
CA PRO A 261 -7.50 -36.21 -27.72
C PRO A 261 -7.26 -37.71 -27.90
N LYS A 262 -6.15 -38.06 -28.56
CA LYS A 262 -5.81 -39.45 -28.96
C LYS A 262 -5.46 -40.36 -27.77
N THR A 263 -4.82 -39.80 -26.74
CA THR A 263 -4.24 -40.59 -25.62
C THR A 263 -4.81 -40.18 -24.27
N LEU A 264 -4.73 -41.08 -23.28
CA LEU A 264 -5.09 -40.78 -21.89
C LEU A 264 -4.30 -39.59 -21.33
N CYS A 265 -3.00 -39.49 -21.64
CA CYS A 265 -2.19 -38.33 -21.25
C CYS A 265 -2.68 -37.02 -21.88
N ALA A 266 -3.06 -37.04 -23.17
CA ALA A 266 -3.60 -35.86 -23.84
C ALA A 266 -4.93 -35.43 -23.22
N ARG A 267 -5.81 -36.37 -22.88
CA ARG A 267 -7.08 -36.10 -22.16
C ARG A 267 -6.83 -35.49 -20.78
N GLY A 268 -5.87 -36.03 -20.03
CA GLY A 268 -5.46 -35.48 -18.73
C GLY A 268 -4.91 -34.05 -18.86
N LEU A 269 -4.08 -33.80 -19.88
CA LEU A 269 -3.50 -32.49 -20.12
C LEU A 269 -4.54 -31.45 -20.54
N THR A 270 -5.50 -31.81 -21.39
CA THR A 270 -6.63 -30.94 -21.75
C THR A 270 -7.51 -30.61 -20.55
N ALA A 271 -7.70 -31.56 -19.62
CA ALA A 271 -8.44 -31.31 -18.39
C ALA A 271 -7.69 -30.32 -17.47
N LEU A 272 -6.35 -30.45 -17.38
CA LEU A 272 -5.52 -29.49 -16.65
C LEU A 272 -5.56 -28.09 -17.28
N GLU A 273 -5.52 -28.01 -18.61
CA GLU A 273 -5.65 -26.76 -19.35
C GLU A 273 -7.00 -26.08 -19.08
N ALA A 274 -8.10 -26.82 -19.09
CA ALA A 274 -9.42 -26.31 -18.75
C ALA A 274 -9.48 -25.78 -17.31
N LEU A 275 -8.92 -26.52 -16.34
CA LEU A 275 -8.83 -26.07 -14.94
C LEU A 275 -8.01 -24.79 -14.79
N LEU A 276 -6.89 -24.68 -15.52
CA LEU A 276 -6.08 -23.48 -15.56
C LEU A 276 -6.86 -22.30 -16.16
N GLY A 277 -7.63 -22.55 -17.22
CA GLY A 277 -8.52 -21.57 -17.84
C GLY A 277 -9.55 -21.00 -16.87
N ILE A 278 -10.20 -21.86 -16.08
CA ILE A 278 -11.12 -21.43 -15.00
C ILE A 278 -10.39 -20.53 -13.99
N ALA A 279 -9.22 -20.96 -13.52
CA ALA A 279 -8.46 -20.23 -12.54
C ALA A 279 -8.05 -18.84 -13.07
N MET A 280 -7.60 -18.77 -14.33
CA MET A 280 -7.21 -17.52 -14.97
C MET A 280 -8.40 -16.59 -15.24
N LEU A 281 -9.56 -17.13 -15.63
CA LEU A 281 -10.80 -16.35 -15.76
C LEU A 281 -11.27 -15.82 -14.41
N ALA A 282 -11.21 -16.63 -13.35
CA ALA A 282 -11.53 -16.19 -11.99
C ALA A 282 -10.57 -15.08 -11.52
N LEU A 283 -9.27 -15.21 -11.80
CA LEU A 283 -8.28 -14.16 -11.53
C LEU A 283 -8.58 -12.89 -12.34
N LEU A 284 -8.93 -13.01 -13.62
CA LEU A 284 -9.26 -11.86 -14.45
C LEU A 284 -10.50 -11.13 -13.91
N MET A 285 -11.56 -11.87 -13.57
CA MET A 285 -12.76 -11.30 -12.96
C MET A 285 -12.45 -10.62 -11.62
N PHE A 286 -11.61 -11.23 -10.79
CA PHE A 286 -11.17 -10.64 -9.53
C PHE A 286 -10.41 -9.33 -9.74
N VAL A 287 -9.46 -9.30 -10.68
CA VAL A 287 -8.65 -8.11 -10.99
C VAL A 287 -9.52 -7.00 -11.58
N ILE A 288 -10.45 -7.33 -12.48
CA ILE A 288 -11.42 -6.38 -13.03
C ILE A 288 -12.32 -5.84 -11.90
N GLY A 289 -12.80 -6.70 -11.02
CA GLY A 289 -13.60 -6.32 -9.86
C GLY A 289 -12.87 -5.35 -8.92
N ASN A 290 -11.59 -5.63 -8.62
CA ASN A 290 -10.76 -4.72 -7.82
C ASN A 290 -10.55 -3.37 -8.51
N ARG A 291 -10.36 -3.37 -9.83
CA ARG A 291 -10.17 -2.14 -10.60
C ARG A 291 -11.46 -1.31 -10.64
N LEU A 292 -12.61 -1.94 -10.90
CA LEU A 292 -13.92 -1.28 -10.95
C LEU A 292 -14.38 -0.79 -9.57
N GLY A 293 -14.17 -1.59 -8.52
CA GLY A 293 -14.41 -1.17 -7.13
C GLY A 293 -13.45 -0.08 -6.65
N GLY A 294 -12.32 0.09 -7.34
CA GLY A 294 -11.43 1.25 -7.19
C GLY A 294 -11.82 2.46 -8.04
N ILE A 295 -12.72 2.33 -9.03
CA ILE A 295 -13.15 3.46 -9.88
C ILE A 295 -14.40 4.15 -9.34
N GLY A 296 -15.08 3.57 -8.33
CA GLY A 296 -16.23 4.22 -7.68
C GLY A 296 -17.33 4.57 -8.68
N ILE A 297 -18.03 3.54 -9.17
CA ILE A 297 -19.41 3.69 -9.66
C ILE A 297 -20.33 3.49 -8.47
#